data_AF-A0A5C4X285-F1
#
_entry.id   AF-A0A5C4X285-F1
#
_cell.length_a   1.000
_cell.length_b   1.000
_cell.length_c   1.000
_cell.angle_alpha   90.00
_cell.angle_beta   90.00
_cell.angle_gamma   90.00
#
_symmetry.space_group_name_H-M   'P 1'
#
loop_
_entity.id
_entity.type
_entity.pdbx_description
1 polymer ?
#
loop_
_entity_poly.entity_id
_entity_poly.type
_entity_poly.pdbx_seq_one_letter_code
_entity_poly.pdbx_strand_id
1 'polypeptide(L)'
;MSSPNLRSPALERFYLAAAPNPIAFIDESMRQPTGAAEGTFSRTRLGPAEVSLYQMAAVIFSHARLDSIRERLVEVADGTYWHTNKKFRGSDFDRGDIVEMVETITEESVWNVIAVKMPLAGSSQGDIARARALCLDRLVRNLTSGTGEGAVRGIVADNNRDQRLNRADERVVDSLRRTGAIHPGVAFTHGGMAFEPLLWSADAISWAMQRDIARDDVRFIEPVLQEGKLTVINAVDGKLLNMKHPLGASAFARGPSSQRPGLSGSPGHDVASSSRIPARYAVDNGALFAPGQSVGHDLLRQIRALGEAARRKAGG
;
A
#
# COMPACT_ATOMS: atom_id res chain seq x y z
N MET A 1 -7.56 26.69 10.39
CA MET A 1 -8.27 26.23 11.61
C MET A 1 -8.31 24.73 11.53
N SER A 2 -8.12 24.01 12.64
CA SER A 2 -8.18 22.54 12.65
C SER A 2 -9.56 22.05 12.20
N SER A 3 -9.62 21.05 11.32
CA SER A 3 -10.89 20.51 10.85
C SER A 3 -11.74 19.99 12.02
N PRO A 4 -13.05 20.33 12.08
CA PRO A 4 -13.95 19.82 13.13
C PRO A 4 -14.08 18.29 13.13
N ASN A 5 -13.70 17.65 12.02
CA ASN A 5 -13.77 16.21 11.83
C ASN A 5 -12.54 15.47 12.40
N LEU A 6 -11.45 16.18 12.73
CA LEU A 6 -10.33 15.62 13.48
C LEU A 6 -10.64 15.64 14.98
N ARG A 7 -10.94 14.46 15.56
CA ARG A 7 -11.37 14.33 16.96
C ARG A 7 -10.27 13.78 17.88
N SER A 8 -9.00 14.06 17.57
CA SER A 8 -7.85 13.61 18.37
C SER A 8 -6.79 14.72 18.52
N PRO A 9 -6.65 15.31 19.72
CA PRO A 9 -5.61 16.31 19.99
C PRO A 9 -4.19 15.76 19.82
N ALA A 10 -4.00 14.45 19.99
CA ALA A 10 -2.70 13.81 19.77
C ALA A 10 -2.33 13.78 18.28
N LEU A 11 -3.29 13.45 17.42
CA LEU A 11 -3.09 13.45 15.96
C LEU A 11 -2.94 14.88 15.42
N GLU A 12 -3.67 15.85 15.97
CA GLU A 12 -3.49 17.26 15.62
C GLU A 12 -2.03 17.72 15.85
N ARG A 13 -1.47 17.43 17.03
CA ARG A 13 -0.06 17.73 17.33
C ARG A 13 0.89 16.98 16.38
N PHE A 14 0.57 15.73 16.06
CA PHE A 14 1.36 14.95 15.10
C PHE A 14 1.40 15.61 13.72
N TYR A 15 0.25 16.06 13.19
CA TYR A 15 0.21 16.74 11.89
C TYR A 15 0.92 18.08 11.91
N LEU A 16 0.81 18.86 12.99
CA LEU A 16 1.55 20.11 13.12
C LEU A 16 3.07 19.88 13.12
N ALA A 17 3.54 18.83 13.79
CA ALA A 17 4.97 18.48 13.82
C ALA A 17 5.49 17.92 12.48
N ALA A 18 4.62 17.28 11.69
CA ALA A 18 4.98 16.71 10.40
C ALA A 18 4.88 17.71 9.22
N ALA A 19 4.38 18.93 9.45
CA ALA A 19 4.25 19.94 8.40
C ALA A 19 5.62 20.38 7.85
N PRO A 20 5.74 20.66 6.53
CA PRO A 20 4.71 20.58 5.50
C PRO A 20 4.67 19.22 4.77
N ASN A 21 5.31 18.18 5.32
CA ASN A 21 5.54 16.94 4.59
C ASN A 21 4.24 16.12 4.38
N PRO A 22 4.10 15.44 3.23
CA PRO A 22 2.99 14.52 3.00
C PRO A 22 2.87 13.45 4.10
N ILE A 23 1.63 13.04 4.33
CA ILE A 23 1.24 12.06 5.35
C ILE A 23 0.70 10.81 4.67
N ALA A 24 1.17 9.64 5.11
CA ALA A 24 0.64 8.35 4.69
C ALA A 24 -0.31 7.78 5.75
N PHE A 25 -1.47 7.28 5.32
CA PHE A 25 -2.45 6.60 6.16
C PHE A 25 -2.42 5.11 5.85
N ILE A 26 -2.32 4.25 6.86
CA ILE A 26 -2.16 2.79 6.69
C ILE A 26 -3.31 2.03 7.31
N ASP A 27 -3.83 1.04 6.57
CA ASP A 27 -4.72 0.02 7.10
C ASP A 27 -4.38 -1.37 6.55
N GLU A 28 -4.77 -2.40 7.28
CA GLU A 28 -4.51 -3.81 6.97
C GLU A 28 -5.75 -4.52 6.44
N SER A 29 -5.54 -5.55 5.62
CA SER A 29 -6.59 -6.51 5.31
C SER A 29 -6.00 -7.91 5.17
N MET A 30 -6.77 -8.92 5.59
CA MET A 30 -6.32 -10.31 5.61
C MET A 30 -7.42 -11.23 5.11
N ARG A 31 -7.03 -12.18 4.27
CA ARG A 31 -7.87 -13.32 3.91
C ARG A 31 -7.20 -14.60 4.38
N GLN A 32 -7.86 -15.31 5.28
CA GLN A 32 -7.50 -16.68 5.63
C GLN A 32 -8.25 -17.65 4.69
N PRO A 33 -7.68 -18.81 4.35
CA PRO A 33 -8.38 -19.79 3.55
C PRO A 33 -9.56 -20.35 4.36
N THR A 34 -10.75 -20.32 3.78
CA THR A 34 -11.95 -20.95 4.36
C THR A 34 -11.72 -22.46 4.42
N GLY A 35 -11.46 -22.99 5.62
CA GLY A 35 -11.12 -24.40 5.84
C GLY A 35 -10.36 -24.70 7.13
N ALA A 36 -9.90 -23.67 7.86
CA ALA A 36 -9.29 -23.81 9.18
C ALA A 36 -10.30 -23.73 10.35
N ALA A 37 -11.60 -23.85 10.07
CA ALA A 37 -12.59 -24.18 11.10
C ALA A 37 -12.57 -25.70 11.28
N GLU A 38 -11.99 -26.15 12.38
CA GLU A 38 -12.17 -27.46 13.02
C GLU A 38 -12.31 -28.69 12.09
N GLY A 39 -11.19 -29.40 11.92
CA GLY A 39 -11.20 -30.86 12.02
C GLY A 39 -11.83 -31.71 10.91
N THR A 40 -12.27 -31.15 9.77
CA THR A 40 -12.89 -31.98 8.72
C THR A 40 -12.28 -31.75 7.35
N PHE A 41 -11.31 -32.60 6.97
CA PHE A 41 -10.84 -32.74 5.61
C PHE A 41 -11.98 -33.24 4.71
N SER A 42 -12.68 -32.35 4.02
CA SER A 42 -13.45 -32.71 2.84
C SER A 42 -12.63 -32.41 1.59
N ARG A 43 -11.99 -33.45 1.05
CA ARG A 43 -11.17 -33.43 -0.19
C ARG A 43 -12.00 -33.34 -1.48
N THR A 44 -13.25 -32.91 -1.41
CA THR A 44 -14.20 -33.01 -2.53
C THR A 44 -14.95 -31.71 -2.78
N ARG A 45 -14.20 -30.69 -3.25
CA ARG A 45 -14.67 -29.69 -4.22
C ARG A 45 -13.44 -28.96 -4.78
N LEU A 46 -12.95 -29.40 -5.93
CA LEU A 46 -11.87 -28.77 -6.70
C LEU A 46 -12.36 -27.43 -7.26
N GLY A 47 -12.34 -26.38 -6.44
CA GLY A 47 -12.18 -25.00 -6.90
C GLY A 47 -10.71 -24.59 -6.78
N PRO A 48 -10.25 -23.52 -7.45
CA PRO A 48 -8.89 -23.02 -7.24
C PRO A 48 -8.68 -22.76 -5.74
N ALA A 49 -7.59 -23.29 -5.18
CA ALA A 49 -7.27 -23.17 -3.77
C ALA A 49 -7.39 -21.70 -3.35
N GLU A 50 -8.27 -21.41 -2.39
CA GLU A 50 -8.45 -20.05 -1.91
C GLU A 50 -7.11 -19.48 -1.43
N VAL A 51 -6.69 -18.38 -2.06
CA VAL A 51 -5.37 -17.81 -1.83
C VAL A 51 -5.37 -17.05 -0.51
N SER A 52 -4.59 -17.53 0.45
CA SER A 52 -4.38 -16.87 1.72
C SER A 52 -3.42 -15.68 1.55
N LEU A 53 -3.81 -14.52 2.05
CA LEU A 53 -3.01 -13.31 1.91
C LEU A 53 -3.14 -12.41 3.13
N TYR A 54 -2.08 -11.63 3.32
CA TYR A 54 -2.08 -10.49 4.22
C TYR A 54 -1.56 -9.28 3.46
N GLN A 55 -2.20 -8.14 3.62
CA GLN A 55 -1.80 -6.92 2.95
C GLN A 55 -1.93 -5.70 3.87
N MET A 56 -1.14 -4.68 3.58
CA MET A 56 -1.27 -3.35 4.13
C MET A 56 -1.29 -2.35 2.98
N ALA A 57 -2.31 -1.51 2.97
CA ALA A 57 -2.41 -0.39 2.04
C ALA A 57 -1.97 0.90 2.72
N ALA A 58 -1.39 1.79 1.93
CA ALA A 58 -1.06 3.15 2.32
C ALA A 58 -1.61 4.13 1.29
N VAL A 59 -2.27 5.18 1.76
CA VAL A 59 -2.74 6.30 0.95
C VAL A 59 -1.98 7.55 1.36
N ILE A 60 -1.34 8.23 0.41
CA ILE A 60 -0.54 9.43 0.67
C ILE A 60 -1.34 10.66 0.29
N PHE A 61 -1.46 11.60 1.23
CA PHE A 61 -2.06 12.91 0.99
C PHE A 61 -1.06 14.04 1.21
N SER A 62 -1.25 15.14 0.47
CA SER A 62 -0.54 16.39 0.74
C SER A 62 -0.98 16.97 2.09
N HIS A 63 -0.02 17.43 2.88
CA HIS A 63 -0.29 18.02 4.20
C HIS A 63 -1.27 19.21 4.11
N ALA A 64 -1.07 20.06 3.11
CA ALA A 64 -1.86 21.28 2.92
C ALA A 64 -3.35 21.00 2.65
N ARG A 65 -3.73 19.77 2.28
CA ARG A 65 -5.09 19.39 1.92
C ARG A 65 -5.78 18.48 2.93
N LEU A 66 -5.11 18.10 4.04
CA LEU A 66 -5.67 17.10 4.97
C LEU A 66 -7.06 17.48 5.49
N ASP A 67 -7.29 18.77 5.81
CA ASP A 67 -8.58 19.24 6.30
C ASP A 67 -9.69 19.19 5.24
N SER A 68 -9.42 19.67 4.02
CA SER A 68 -10.40 19.61 2.92
C SER A 68 -10.72 18.17 2.53
N ILE A 69 -9.73 17.27 2.58
CA ILE A 69 -9.94 15.86 2.25
C ILE A 69 -10.82 15.20 3.31
N ARG A 70 -10.60 15.48 4.61
CA ARG A 70 -11.48 14.97 5.69
C ARG A 70 -12.94 15.35 5.43
N GLU A 71 -13.19 16.59 5.05
CA GLU A 71 -14.53 17.09 4.77
C GLU A 71 -15.17 16.33 3.61
N ARG A 72 -14.46 16.15 2.49
CA ARG A 72 -14.94 15.34 1.36
C ARG A 72 -15.24 13.90 1.74
N LEU A 73 -14.36 13.24 2.52
CA LEU A 73 -14.59 11.86 2.94
C LEU A 73 -15.81 11.72 3.87
N VAL A 74 -16.04 12.71 4.76
CA VAL A 74 -17.22 12.75 5.63
C VAL A 74 -18.51 12.96 4.84
N GLU A 75 -18.47 13.79 3.81
CA GLU A 75 -19.59 14.01 2.89
C GLU A 75 -19.99 12.72 2.17
N VAL A 76 -19.03 12.03 1.53
CA VAL A 76 -19.29 10.74 0.85
C VAL A 76 -19.74 9.66 1.83
N ALA A 77 -19.21 9.66 3.05
CA ALA A 77 -19.61 8.67 4.05
C ALA A 77 -21.07 8.80 4.50
N ASP A 78 -21.67 9.98 4.30
CA ASP A 78 -22.94 10.44 4.89
C ASP A 78 -23.01 10.10 6.38
N GLY A 79 -21.95 10.45 7.11
CA GLY A 79 -21.82 10.08 8.51
C GLY A 79 -20.48 10.38 9.14
N THR A 80 -20.38 10.05 10.44
CA THR A 80 -19.19 10.35 11.25
C THR A 80 -18.24 9.16 11.39
N TYR A 81 -18.49 8.09 10.65
CA TYR A 81 -17.70 6.86 10.70
C TYR A 81 -17.86 6.05 9.41
N TRP A 82 -16.74 5.62 8.86
CA TRP A 82 -16.68 4.67 7.75
C TRP A 82 -15.88 3.43 8.14
N HIS A 83 -16.35 2.27 7.66
CA HIS A 83 -15.57 1.04 7.59
C HIS A 83 -16.17 0.20 6.46
N THR A 84 -15.37 -0.02 5.43
CA THR A 84 -15.79 -0.53 4.12
C THR A 84 -16.44 -1.91 4.23
N ASN A 85 -15.92 -2.79 5.09
CA ASN A 85 -16.54 -4.10 5.33
C ASN A 85 -17.92 -3.99 6.00
N LYS A 86 -18.17 -2.98 6.84
CA LYS A 86 -19.50 -2.76 7.43
C LYS A 86 -20.47 -2.21 6.38
N LYS A 87 -20.04 -1.20 5.60
CA LYS A 87 -20.83 -0.65 4.49
C LYS A 87 -21.20 -1.74 3.48
N PHE A 88 -20.24 -2.58 3.09
CA PHE A 88 -20.47 -3.69 2.17
C PHE A 88 -21.42 -4.79 2.71
N ARG A 89 -21.55 -4.95 4.03
CA ARG A 89 -22.48 -5.92 4.63
C ARG A 89 -23.89 -5.36 4.83
N GLY A 90 -24.11 -4.08 4.58
CA GLY A 90 -25.41 -3.43 4.73
C GLY A 90 -26.47 -3.96 3.76
N SER A 91 -27.69 -3.42 3.82
CA SER A 91 -28.81 -3.85 2.97
C SER A 91 -28.85 -3.19 1.58
N ASP A 92 -27.98 -2.21 1.32
CA ASP A 92 -27.95 -1.52 0.03
C ASP A 92 -27.43 -2.43 -1.11
N PHE A 93 -28.13 -2.46 -2.23
CA PHE A 93 -27.83 -3.34 -3.36
C PHE A 93 -26.77 -2.75 -4.30
N ASP A 94 -26.62 -1.42 -4.37
CA ASP A 94 -25.79 -0.77 -5.39
C ASP A 94 -24.33 -0.59 -4.96
N ARG A 95 -24.06 -0.41 -3.66
CA ARG A 95 -22.69 -0.19 -3.12
C ARG A 95 -21.92 0.94 -3.83
N GLY A 96 -22.64 1.85 -4.48
CA GLY A 96 -22.08 3.00 -5.18
C GLY A 96 -21.28 3.90 -4.25
N ASP A 97 -21.67 3.98 -2.98
CA ASP A 97 -20.96 4.71 -1.93
C ASP A 97 -19.50 4.25 -1.75
N ILE A 98 -19.22 2.95 -1.87
CA ILE A 98 -17.84 2.43 -1.79
C ILE A 98 -17.03 2.85 -3.02
N VAL A 99 -17.65 2.83 -4.21
CA VAL A 99 -16.99 3.26 -5.45
C VAL A 99 -16.70 4.76 -5.38
N GLU A 100 -17.69 5.58 -5.01
CA GLU A 100 -17.55 7.02 -4.82
C GLU A 100 -16.48 7.39 -3.78
N MET A 101 -16.39 6.61 -2.68
CA MET A 101 -15.33 6.75 -1.69
C MET A 101 -13.95 6.50 -2.32
N VAL A 102 -13.78 5.42 -3.09
CA VAL A 102 -12.50 5.12 -3.76
C VAL A 102 -12.16 6.14 -4.85
N GLU A 103 -13.14 6.62 -5.61
CA GLU A 103 -12.96 7.70 -6.59
C GLU A 103 -12.46 8.97 -5.90
N THR A 104 -13.13 9.40 -4.82
CA THR A 104 -12.73 10.57 -4.03
C THR A 104 -11.32 10.43 -3.48
N ILE A 105 -10.96 9.25 -2.95
CA ILE A 105 -9.59 8.97 -2.49
C ILE A 105 -8.58 9.05 -3.64
N THR A 106 -8.94 8.54 -4.82
CA THR A 106 -8.05 8.52 -5.98
C THR A 106 -7.78 9.93 -6.49
N GLU A 107 -8.80 10.77 -6.58
CA GLU A 107 -8.66 12.18 -6.96
C GLU A 107 -7.75 12.95 -6.00
N GLU A 108 -7.95 12.75 -4.70
CA GLU A 108 -7.27 13.50 -3.63
C GLU A 108 -5.88 12.99 -3.29
N SER A 109 -5.61 11.70 -3.51
CA SER A 109 -4.33 11.08 -3.19
C SER A 109 -3.22 11.54 -4.12
N VAL A 110 -2.04 11.71 -3.53
CA VAL A 110 -0.78 11.84 -4.26
C VAL A 110 -0.42 10.50 -4.88
N TRP A 111 -0.50 9.43 -4.07
CA TRP A 111 -0.14 8.08 -4.48
C TRP A 111 -0.67 7.02 -3.50
N ASN A 112 -0.87 5.79 -3.97
CA ASN A 112 -1.29 4.64 -3.17
C ASN A 112 -0.27 3.50 -3.27
N VAL A 113 0.08 2.88 -2.14
CA VAL A 113 1.04 1.78 -2.09
C VAL A 113 0.46 0.61 -1.31
N ILE A 114 0.57 -0.61 -1.84
CA ILE A 114 0.08 -1.82 -1.17
C ILE A 114 1.21 -2.83 -1.03
N ALA A 115 1.52 -3.21 0.20
CA ALA A 115 2.42 -4.31 0.50
C ALA A 115 1.64 -5.60 0.73
N VAL A 116 1.95 -6.64 -0.05
CA VAL A 116 1.22 -7.91 -0.03
C VAL A 116 2.16 -9.06 0.34
N LYS A 117 1.80 -9.81 1.39
CA LYS A 117 2.38 -11.10 1.73
C LYS A 117 1.46 -12.22 1.25
N MET A 118 1.97 -13.03 0.33
CA MET A 118 1.29 -14.21 -0.19
C MET A 118 2.28 -15.37 -0.44
N PRO A 119 1.87 -16.64 -0.31
CA PRO A 119 0.72 -17.04 0.49
C PRO A 119 0.99 -16.71 1.96
N LEU A 120 -0.03 -16.71 2.81
CA LEU A 120 0.22 -16.80 4.25
C LEU A 120 0.82 -18.17 4.58
N ALA A 121 1.84 -18.19 5.43
CA ALA A 121 2.49 -19.43 5.86
C ALA A 121 1.54 -20.35 6.65
N GLY A 122 0.56 -19.75 7.34
CA GLY A 122 -0.45 -20.42 8.14
C GLY A 122 -1.43 -19.40 8.73
N SER A 123 -2.33 -19.88 9.59
CA SER A 123 -3.33 -19.05 10.29
C SER A 123 -2.98 -18.84 11.78
N SER A 124 -1.79 -19.26 12.23
CA SER A 124 -1.39 -19.03 13.61
C SER A 124 -1.17 -17.55 13.89
N GLN A 125 -1.35 -17.12 15.14
CA GLN A 125 -1.07 -15.74 15.55
C GLN A 125 0.37 -15.32 15.23
N GLY A 126 1.32 -16.26 15.35
CA GLY A 126 2.71 -16.02 14.97
C GLY A 126 2.93 -15.81 13.47
N ASP A 127 2.20 -16.55 12.61
CA ASP A 127 2.26 -16.35 11.15
C ASP A 127 1.71 -14.99 10.74
N ILE A 128 0.59 -14.61 11.33
CA ILE A 128 -0.07 -13.32 11.07
C ILE A 128 0.83 -12.16 11.53
N ALA A 129 1.38 -12.23 12.74
CA ALA A 129 2.28 -11.21 13.25
C ALA A 129 3.55 -11.05 12.39
N ARG A 130 4.10 -12.17 11.88
CA ARG A 130 5.22 -12.11 10.93
C ARG A 130 4.84 -11.48 9.60
N ALA A 131 3.68 -11.84 9.04
CA ALA A 131 3.20 -11.25 7.80
C ALA A 131 2.94 -9.75 7.95
N ARG A 132 2.34 -9.33 9.07
CA ARG A 132 2.17 -7.93 9.46
C ARG A 132 3.50 -7.18 9.47
N ALA A 133 4.49 -7.68 10.21
CA ALA A 133 5.79 -7.03 10.33
C ALA A 133 6.51 -6.92 8.97
N LEU A 134 6.42 -7.96 8.12
CA LEU A 134 7.00 -7.94 6.77
C LEU A 134 6.32 -6.91 5.87
N CYS A 135 4.98 -6.87 5.85
CA CYS A 135 4.25 -5.88 5.06
C CYS A 135 4.55 -4.46 5.54
N LEU A 136 4.56 -4.21 6.85
CA LEU A 136 4.86 -2.89 7.39
C LEU A 136 6.30 -2.46 7.08
N ASP A 137 7.29 -3.34 7.28
CA ASP A 137 8.70 -3.04 6.96
C ASP A 137 8.83 -2.62 5.49
N ARG A 138 8.26 -3.41 4.58
CA ARG A 138 8.35 -3.13 3.14
C ARG A 138 7.60 -1.87 2.74
N LEU A 139 6.41 -1.64 3.30
CA LEU A 139 5.59 -0.48 3.03
C LEU A 139 6.29 0.80 3.48
N VAL A 140 6.76 0.84 4.73
CA VAL A 140 7.41 2.03 5.32
C VAL A 140 8.69 2.41 4.57
N ARG A 141 9.52 1.43 4.19
CA ARG A 141 10.71 1.68 3.35
C ARG A 141 10.35 2.31 2.00
N ASN A 142 9.29 1.82 1.36
CA ASN A 142 8.86 2.33 0.06
C ASN A 142 8.32 3.76 0.19
N LEU A 143 7.38 3.98 1.10
CA LEU A 143 6.72 5.27 1.35
C LEU A 143 7.72 6.40 1.63
N THR A 144 8.78 6.09 2.38
CA THR A 144 9.69 7.11 2.93
C THR A 144 11.01 7.24 2.15
N SER A 145 11.16 6.51 1.05
CA SER A 145 12.38 6.48 0.22
C SER A 145 12.69 7.82 -0.48
N GLY A 146 11.70 8.69 -0.62
CA GLY A 146 11.85 10.02 -1.23
C GLY A 146 12.72 10.99 -0.43
N THR A 147 13.26 11.97 -1.14
CA THR A 147 14.05 13.09 -0.59
C THR A 147 13.38 14.43 -0.86
N GLY A 148 13.68 15.44 -0.04
CA GLY A 148 13.12 16.79 -0.19
C GLY A 148 11.74 16.98 0.45
N GLU A 149 11.09 18.11 0.13
CA GLU A 149 9.85 18.56 0.79
C GLU A 149 8.64 17.67 0.49
N GLY A 150 8.59 17.06 -0.70
CA GLY A 150 7.53 16.13 -1.11
C GLY A 150 7.68 14.71 -0.56
N ALA A 151 8.70 14.44 0.25
CA ALA A 151 8.91 13.11 0.80
C ALA A 151 8.00 12.85 2.01
N VAL A 152 7.42 11.65 2.10
CA VAL A 152 6.59 11.27 3.25
C VAL A 152 7.45 11.24 4.53
N ARG A 153 7.01 11.99 5.54
CA ARG A 153 7.66 12.02 6.87
C ARG A 153 6.70 11.74 8.02
N GLY A 154 5.40 11.77 7.80
CA GLY A 154 4.41 11.31 8.78
C GLY A 154 3.67 10.08 8.30
N ILE A 155 3.49 9.10 9.18
CA ILE A 155 2.70 7.89 8.94
C ILE A 155 1.71 7.72 10.08
N VAL A 156 0.43 7.51 9.74
CA VAL A 156 -0.65 7.22 10.68
C VAL A 156 -1.26 5.86 10.32
N ALA A 157 -1.09 4.86 11.18
CA ALA A 157 -1.71 3.54 10.99
C ALA A 157 -3.00 3.40 11.80
N ASP A 158 -3.98 2.63 11.32
CA ASP A 158 -5.16 2.32 12.15
C ASP A 158 -4.76 1.52 13.39
N ASN A 159 -5.36 1.88 14.51
CA ASN A 159 -5.05 1.36 15.82
C ASN A 159 -5.67 -0.02 16.00
N ASN A 160 -4.83 -1.03 16.19
CA ASN A 160 -5.31 -2.36 16.51
C ASN A 160 -5.85 -2.40 17.95
N ARG A 161 -6.89 -3.22 18.18
CA ARG A 161 -7.43 -3.47 19.53
C ARG A 161 -6.39 -4.16 20.42
N ASP A 162 -5.55 -5.03 19.85
CA ASP A 162 -4.41 -5.59 20.57
C ASP A 162 -3.24 -4.62 20.56
N GLN A 163 -3.03 -3.95 21.69
CA GLN A 163 -1.93 -3.01 21.90
C GLN A 163 -0.53 -3.65 21.78
N ARG A 164 -0.42 -4.98 21.84
CA ARG A 164 0.86 -5.66 21.56
C ARG A 164 1.23 -5.59 20.08
N LEU A 165 0.25 -5.59 19.18
CA LEU A 165 0.47 -5.41 17.75
C LEU A 165 0.91 -3.98 17.43
N ASN A 166 0.27 -2.97 18.02
CA ASN A 166 0.68 -1.57 17.83
C ASN A 166 2.14 -1.34 18.29
N ARG A 167 2.50 -1.86 19.48
CA ARG A 167 3.89 -1.81 19.96
C ARG A 167 4.87 -2.60 19.07
N ALA A 168 4.40 -3.66 18.40
CA ALA A 168 5.23 -4.39 17.46
C ALA A 168 5.49 -3.56 16.20
N ASP A 169 4.49 -2.83 15.70
CA ASP A 169 4.63 -1.91 14.57
C ASP A 169 5.62 -0.79 14.86
N GLU A 170 5.51 -0.17 16.04
CA GLU A 170 6.43 0.87 16.51
C GLU A 170 7.88 0.35 16.50
N ARG A 171 8.11 -0.87 17.01
CA ARG A 171 9.45 -1.50 16.99
C ARG A 171 9.98 -1.74 15.59
N VAL A 172 9.12 -2.09 14.63
CA VAL A 172 9.53 -2.24 13.22
C VAL A 172 10.02 -0.90 12.68
N VAL A 173 9.23 0.17 12.85
CA VAL A 173 9.61 1.51 12.37
C VAL A 173 10.85 2.06 13.08
N ASP A 174 10.95 1.87 14.39
CA ASP A 174 12.12 2.29 15.17
C ASP A 174 13.38 1.50 14.78
N SER A 175 13.24 0.22 14.44
CA SER A 175 14.35 -0.58 13.90
C SER A 175 14.82 -0.04 12.55
N LEU A 176 13.87 0.27 11.65
CA LEU A 176 14.16 0.90 10.36
C LEU A 176 14.90 2.24 10.53
N ARG A 177 14.43 3.07 11.45
CA ARG A 177 15.04 4.38 11.75
C ARG A 177 16.45 4.21 12.29
N ARG A 178 16.65 3.33 13.29
CA ARG A 178 17.96 3.07 13.92
C ARG A 178 18.99 2.47 12.97
N THR A 179 18.55 1.64 12.03
CA THR A 179 19.43 1.02 11.02
C THR A 179 19.74 1.93 9.84
N GLY A 180 19.14 3.14 9.79
CA GLY A 180 19.29 4.08 8.67
C GLY A 180 18.57 3.63 7.40
N ALA A 181 17.67 2.63 7.51
CA ALA A 181 16.87 2.14 6.39
C ALA A 181 15.79 3.15 5.95
N ILE A 182 15.42 4.07 6.84
CA ILE A 182 14.52 5.20 6.58
C ILE A 182 15.09 6.47 7.20
N HIS A 183 14.63 7.63 6.74
CA HIS A 183 15.08 8.93 7.24
C HIS A 183 14.79 9.09 8.76
N PRO A 184 15.70 9.66 9.56
CA PRO A 184 15.52 9.81 11.01
C PRO A 184 14.30 10.66 11.39
N GLY A 185 13.93 11.62 10.54
CA GLY A 185 12.73 12.45 10.72
C GLY A 185 11.40 11.77 10.36
N VAL A 186 11.37 10.48 10.02
CA VAL A 186 10.10 9.75 9.83
C VAL A 186 9.42 9.55 11.19
N ALA A 187 8.26 10.17 11.35
CA ALA A 187 7.36 10.01 12.47
C ALA A 187 6.26 8.97 12.16
N PHE A 188 5.90 8.19 13.17
CA PHE A 188 4.90 7.14 13.07
C PHE A 188 4.01 7.17 14.32
N THR A 189 2.71 7.04 14.12
CA THR A 189 1.72 6.94 15.20
C THR A 189 0.57 6.05 14.77
N HIS A 190 -0.19 5.53 15.74
CA HIS A 190 -1.50 4.97 15.48
C HIS A 190 -2.59 6.02 15.68
N GLY A 191 -3.64 5.95 14.86
CA GLY A 191 -4.88 6.70 14.97
C GLY A 191 -6.08 5.75 14.94
N GLY A 192 -7.29 6.23 15.20
CA GLY A 192 -8.49 5.38 15.08
C GLY A 192 -9.44 5.94 14.04
N MET A 193 -10.04 5.08 13.22
CA MET A 193 -11.08 5.47 12.24
C MET A 193 -12.25 6.28 12.85
N ALA A 194 -12.53 6.13 14.15
CA ALA A 194 -13.54 6.94 14.83
C ALA A 194 -13.10 8.41 15.04
N PHE A 195 -11.82 8.72 15.02
CA PHE A 195 -11.29 10.04 15.36
C PHE A 195 -10.56 10.73 14.20
N GLU A 196 -10.23 9.99 13.14
CA GLU A 196 -9.51 10.48 11.98
C GLU A 196 -10.12 9.91 10.69
N PRO A 197 -10.92 10.70 9.94
CA PRO A 197 -11.52 10.26 8.69
C PRO A 197 -10.52 9.86 7.61
N LEU A 198 -9.30 10.38 7.63
CA LEU A 198 -8.30 10.02 6.62
C LEU A 198 -7.87 8.55 6.70
N LEU A 199 -8.07 7.87 7.85
CA LEU A 199 -7.85 6.43 7.96
C LEU A 199 -8.86 5.60 7.16
N TRP A 200 -10.03 6.15 6.84
CA TRP A 200 -11.03 5.48 6.01
C TRP A 200 -10.50 5.24 4.59
N SER A 201 -9.57 6.08 4.14
CA SER A 201 -8.96 5.96 2.82
C SER A 201 -8.19 4.64 2.67
N ALA A 202 -7.34 4.34 3.63
CA ALA A 202 -6.55 3.12 3.63
C ALA A 202 -7.42 1.87 3.82
N ASP A 203 -8.48 1.94 4.63
CA ASP A 203 -9.47 0.86 4.78
C ASP A 203 -10.18 0.58 3.44
N ALA A 204 -10.67 1.60 2.75
CA ALA A 204 -11.34 1.45 1.46
C ALA A 204 -10.41 0.88 0.38
N ILE A 205 -9.21 1.42 0.23
CA ILE A 205 -8.21 0.94 -0.75
C ILE A 205 -7.76 -0.49 -0.42
N SER A 206 -7.48 -0.79 0.85
CA SER A 206 -7.10 -2.14 1.28
C SER A 206 -8.23 -3.12 0.99
N TRP A 207 -9.47 -2.78 1.34
CA TRP A 207 -10.60 -3.65 1.11
C TRP A 207 -10.87 -3.89 -0.39
N ALA A 208 -10.84 -2.83 -1.20
CA ALA A 208 -11.05 -2.92 -2.65
C ALA A 208 -9.98 -3.79 -3.32
N MET A 209 -8.71 -3.58 -2.98
CA MET A 209 -7.61 -4.41 -3.47
C MET A 209 -7.74 -5.88 -3.05
N GLN A 210 -8.14 -6.13 -1.79
CA GLN A 210 -8.34 -7.50 -1.32
C GLN A 210 -9.39 -8.23 -2.19
N ARG A 211 -10.46 -7.52 -2.59
CA ARG A 211 -11.49 -8.09 -3.46
C ARG A 211 -10.97 -8.38 -4.85
N ASP A 212 -10.22 -7.47 -5.44
CA ASP A 212 -9.62 -7.68 -6.74
C ASP A 212 -8.70 -8.91 -6.72
N ILE A 213 -7.70 -8.95 -5.83
CA ILE A 213 -6.76 -10.07 -5.74
C ILE A 213 -7.47 -11.41 -5.50
N ALA A 214 -8.46 -11.42 -4.61
CA ALA A 214 -8.98 -12.65 -4.06
C ALA A 214 -10.31 -13.11 -4.70
N ARG A 215 -11.01 -12.23 -5.40
CA ARG A 215 -12.32 -12.51 -6.03
C ARG A 215 -12.42 -12.02 -7.47
N ASP A 216 -11.37 -11.43 -8.04
CA ASP A 216 -11.37 -10.89 -9.41
C ASP A 216 -12.49 -9.84 -9.60
N ASP A 217 -12.78 -9.08 -8.54
CA ASP A 217 -13.83 -8.07 -8.49
C ASP A 217 -13.23 -6.66 -8.54
N VAL A 218 -12.82 -6.27 -9.75
CA VAL A 218 -12.07 -5.03 -10.03
C VAL A 218 -12.87 -3.75 -9.81
N ARG A 219 -14.22 -3.82 -9.85
CA ARG A 219 -15.12 -2.67 -9.87
C ARG A 219 -14.84 -1.63 -8.78
N PHE A 220 -14.40 -2.09 -7.60
CA PHE A 220 -14.14 -1.21 -6.47
C PHE A 220 -12.76 -0.54 -6.49
N ILE A 221 -11.78 -1.12 -7.18
CA ILE A 221 -10.40 -0.58 -7.25
C ILE A 221 -10.11 0.08 -8.61
N GLU A 222 -11.00 -0.09 -9.58
CA GLU A 222 -10.89 0.42 -10.94
C GLU A 222 -10.50 1.92 -11.03
N PRO A 223 -11.07 2.84 -10.24
CA PRO A 223 -10.67 4.26 -10.29
C PRO A 223 -9.16 4.46 -10.09
N VAL A 224 -8.57 3.78 -9.10
CA VAL A 224 -7.15 3.88 -8.78
C VAL A 224 -6.28 3.33 -9.91
N LEU A 225 -6.74 2.24 -10.54
CA LEU A 225 -6.04 1.58 -11.64
C LEU A 225 -6.03 2.45 -12.89
N GLN A 226 -7.16 3.08 -13.23
CA GLN A 226 -7.29 3.94 -14.41
C GLN A 226 -6.44 5.22 -14.31
N GLU A 227 -6.31 5.79 -13.11
CA GLU A 227 -5.46 6.95 -12.82
C GLU A 227 -3.97 6.59 -12.68
N GLY A 228 -3.64 5.30 -12.64
CA GLY A 228 -2.25 4.83 -12.51
C GLY A 228 -1.59 5.19 -11.16
N LYS A 229 -2.36 5.54 -10.13
CA LYS A 229 -1.88 5.98 -8.81
C LYS A 229 -1.64 4.84 -7.82
N LEU A 230 -1.37 3.63 -8.30
CA LEU A 230 -1.20 2.43 -7.46
C LEU A 230 0.15 1.79 -7.68
N THR A 231 0.81 1.44 -6.58
CA THR A 231 1.97 0.57 -6.57
C THR A 231 1.73 -0.62 -5.66
N VAL A 232 1.97 -1.84 -6.17
CA VAL A 232 1.84 -3.07 -5.39
C VAL A 232 3.22 -3.69 -5.23
N ILE A 233 3.62 -3.99 -3.99
CA ILE A 233 4.91 -4.59 -3.65
C ILE A 233 4.73 -5.94 -2.96
N ASN A 234 5.54 -6.91 -3.35
CA ASN A 234 5.62 -8.18 -2.64
C ASN A 234 6.37 -7.97 -1.31
N ALA A 235 5.76 -8.27 -0.17
CA ALA A 235 6.37 -8.03 1.13
C ALA A 235 7.63 -8.87 1.42
N VAL A 236 7.87 -9.95 0.66
CA VAL A 236 9.01 -10.85 0.89
C VAL A 236 10.28 -10.34 0.21
N ASP A 237 10.21 -10.00 -1.07
CA ASP A 237 11.37 -9.57 -1.86
C ASP A 237 11.31 -8.08 -2.25
N GLY A 238 10.15 -7.45 -2.10
CA GLY A 238 9.80 -6.09 -2.50
C GLY A 238 9.92 -5.77 -3.96
N LYS A 239 9.78 -6.77 -4.81
CA LYS A 239 9.54 -6.52 -6.22
C LYS A 239 8.17 -5.90 -6.41
N LEU A 240 8.09 -5.01 -7.40
CA LEU A 240 6.82 -4.49 -7.88
C LEU A 240 6.03 -5.64 -8.52
N LEU A 241 4.75 -5.73 -8.18
CA LEU A 241 3.81 -6.65 -8.79
C LEU A 241 3.06 -5.92 -9.90
N ASN A 242 3.11 -6.46 -11.12
CA ASN A 242 2.39 -5.90 -12.26
C ASN A 242 0.95 -6.44 -12.28
N MET A 243 -0.04 -5.56 -12.14
CA MET A 243 -1.45 -5.93 -12.23
C MET A 243 -1.90 -5.88 -13.70
N LYS A 244 -2.65 -6.89 -14.16
CA LYS A 244 -3.17 -6.90 -15.53
C LYS A 244 -4.49 -6.17 -15.62
N HIS A 245 -4.46 -4.88 -15.92
CA HIS A 245 -5.63 -4.12 -16.37
C HIS A 245 -5.25 -3.32 -17.63
N PRO A 246 -6.19 -3.05 -18.55
CA PRO A 246 -5.89 -2.37 -19.81
C PRO A 246 -5.21 -1.03 -19.55
N LEU A 247 -4.20 -0.71 -20.37
CA LEU A 247 -3.47 0.55 -20.39
C LEU A 247 -4.43 1.71 -20.73
N GLY A 248 -5.13 2.22 -19.72
CA GLY A 248 -5.63 3.58 -19.67
C GLY A 248 -4.56 4.44 -19.01
N ALA A 249 -3.98 5.38 -19.77
CA ALA A 249 -2.98 6.34 -19.32
C ALA A 249 -1.65 5.77 -18.79
N SER A 250 -0.81 5.25 -19.69
CA SER A 250 0.62 5.52 -19.59
C SER A 250 0.86 7.03 -19.79
N ALA A 251 0.54 7.84 -18.78
CA ALA A 251 0.83 9.27 -18.76
C ALA A 251 2.16 9.49 -18.03
N PHE A 252 3.22 9.60 -18.84
CA PHE A 252 4.40 10.44 -18.62
C PHE A 252 4.70 10.90 -17.19
N ALA A 253 5.49 10.13 -16.43
CA ALA A 253 6.49 10.73 -15.54
C ALA A 253 7.73 11.11 -16.37
N ARG A 254 7.56 12.04 -17.32
CA ARG A 254 8.67 12.90 -17.73
C ARG A 254 8.59 14.14 -16.84
N GLY A 255 9.59 14.34 -15.99
CA GLY A 255 9.89 15.67 -15.48
C GLY A 255 10.01 16.67 -16.65
N PRO A 256 9.93 17.98 -16.41
CA PRO A 256 9.84 18.97 -17.46
C PRO A 256 11.17 19.08 -18.22
N SER A 257 11.37 18.23 -19.23
CA SER A 257 12.33 18.42 -20.31
C SER A 257 12.17 17.33 -21.37
N SER A 258 11.37 17.59 -22.39
CA SER A 258 11.57 16.95 -23.69
C SER A 258 10.83 17.74 -24.77
N GLN A 259 11.36 18.94 -25.08
CA GLN A 259 11.13 19.50 -26.41
C GLN A 259 11.91 18.64 -27.43
N ARG A 260 11.27 18.42 -28.58
CA ARG A 260 11.75 17.61 -29.71
C ARG A 260 13.14 18.05 -30.20
N PRO A 261 13.93 17.16 -30.82
CA PRO A 261 15.13 17.56 -31.54
C PRO A 261 14.74 18.20 -32.88
N GLY A 262 15.02 19.49 -33.00
CA GLY A 262 15.14 20.21 -34.27
C GLY A 262 16.46 20.98 -34.24
N LEU A 263 17.46 20.41 -34.89
CA LEU A 263 18.64 21.02 -35.53
C LEU A 263 19.29 22.29 -34.90
N SER A 264 20.60 22.11 -34.64
CA SER A 264 21.70 23.08 -34.84
C SER A 264 22.04 24.06 -33.71
N GLY A 265 23.28 23.93 -33.20
CA GLY A 265 24.06 25.02 -32.60
C GLY A 265 24.55 24.77 -31.16
N SER A 266 25.74 24.18 -31.01
CA SER A 266 26.58 24.33 -29.79
C SER A 266 27.22 25.75 -29.76
N PRO A 267 28.02 26.18 -28.76
CA PRO A 267 28.37 25.60 -27.44
C PRO A 267 28.32 26.63 -26.27
N GLY A 268 28.37 26.14 -25.02
CA GLY A 268 28.88 26.95 -23.90
C GLY A 268 28.37 26.51 -22.54
N HIS A 269 29.24 25.83 -21.78
CA HIS A 269 29.37 25.86 -20.31
C HIS A 269 28.07 25.59 -19.47
N ASP A 270 27.99 24.60 -18.58
CA ASP A 270 28.99 24.30 -17.58
C ASP A 270 28.65 23.04 -16.75
N VAL A 271 29.75 22.39 -16.30
CA VAL A 271 29.93 21.46 -15.17
C VAL A 271 28.94 20.33 -14.91
N ALA A 272 29.26 19.18 -15.51
CA ALA A 272 29.20 17.92 -14.81
C ALA A 272 30.31 17.85 -13.75
N SER A 273 29.96 17.53 -12.50
CA SER A 273 30.87 16.76 -11.65
C SER A 273 30.10 15.74 -10.84
N SER A 274 30.59 14.53 -10.99
CA SER A 274 30.14 13.28 -10.43
C SER A 274 30.38 13.22 -8.93
N SER A 275 29.49 12.55 -8.20
CA SER A 275 29.88 11.76 -7.03
C SER A 275 29.00 10.51 -6.96
N ARG A 276 29.68 9.38 -7.17
CA ARG A 276 29.23 8.00 -7.09
C ARG A 276 28.39 7.70 -5.84
N ILE A 277 27.25 7.05 -6.02
CA ILE A 277 26.75 6.05 -5.06
C ILE A 277 26.71 4.69 -5.79
N PRO A 278 27.31 3.61 -5.25
CA PRO A 278 27.51 2.36 -5.98
C PRO A 278 26.20 1.62 -6.27
N ALA A 279 26.13 1.07 -7.49
CA ALA A 279 25.11 0.14 -7.95
C ALA A 279 25.18 -1.20 -7.19
N ARG A 280 24.57 -1.26 -6.00
CA ARG A 280 24.37 -2.52 -5.25
C ARG A 280 22.94 -2.75 -4.72
N TYR A 281 21.97 -1.96 -5.16
CA TYR A 281 20.55 -2.15 -4.81
C TYR A 281 19.58 -2.18 -6.00
N ALA A 282 20.08 -2.11 -7.23
CA ALA A 282 19.29 -2.42 -8.41
C ALA A 282 19.54 -3.89 -8.77
N VAL A 283 18.68 -4.79 -8.31
CA VAL A 283 18.63 -6.15 -8.87
C VAL A 283 17.55 -6.15 -9.93
N ASP A 284 17.94 -5.70 -11.12
CA ASP A 284 17.38 -6.24 -12.35
C ASP A 284 18.01 -7.62 -12.58
N ASN A 285 17.20 -8.58 -12.99
CA ASN A 285 17.61 -9.84 -13.61
C ASN A 285 16.39 -10.37 -14.35
N GLY A 286 16.32 -9.98 -15.62
CA GLY A 286 15.17 -10.21 -16.47
C GLY A 286 14.75 -11.67 -16.66
N ALA A 287 13.46 -11.81 -16.86
CA ALA A 287 12.88 -12.80 -17.75
C ALA A 287 11.71 -12.11 -18.47
N LEU A 288 11.69 -12.18 -19.80
CA LEU A 288 10.59 -11.67 -20.61
C LEU A 288 9.31 -12.45 -20.30
N PHE A 289 8.27 -11.71 -19.93
CA PHE A 289 6.95 -12.25 -19.63
C PHE A 289 6.20 -12.58 -20.93
N ALA A 290 5.78 -13.83 -21.08
CA ALA A 290 4.86 -14.23 -22.14
C ALA A 290 3.42 -13.75 -21.83
N PRO A 291 2.72 -13.10 -22.78
CA PRO A 291 1.33 -12.68 -22.60
C PRO A 291 0.41 -13.86 -22.23
N GLY A 292 -0.52 -13.67 -21.27
CA GLY A 292 -1.63 -14.62 -21.04
C GLY A 292 -1.84 -15.27 -19.65
N GLN A 293 -1.09 -14.97 -18.58
CA GLN A 293 -1.34 -15.57 -17.24
C GLN A 293 -1.83 -14.61 -16.14
N SER A 294 -2.76 -15.05 -15.28
CA SER A 294 -3.34 -14.25 -14.18
C SER A 294 -2.31 -13.94 -13.08
N VAL A 295 -2.50 -12.83 -12.37
CA VAL A 295 -1.64 -12.35 -11.25
C VAL A 295 -1.44 -13.46 -10.20
N GLY A 296 -2.50 -14.20 -9.88
CA GLY A 296 -2.43 -15.35 -8.97
C GLY A 296 -1.51 -16.46 -9.48
N HIS A 297 -1.51 -16.76 -10.79
CA HIS A 297 -0.64 -17.79 -11.37
C HIS A 297 0.83 -17.37 -11.45
N ASP A 298 1.11 -16.11 -11.78
CA ASP A 298 2.48 -15.62 -11.79
C ASP A 298 3.07 -15.49 -10.37
N LEU A 299 2.28 -14.99 -9.44
CA LEU A 299 2.67 -14.90 -8.03
C LEU A 299 2.93 -16.30 -7.45
N LEU A 300 2.01 -17.26 -7.66
CA LEU A 300 2.22 -18.66 -7.27
C LEU A 300 3.44 -19.30 -7.94
N ARG A 301 3.74 -18.93 -9.19
CA ARG A 301 4.94 -19.39 -9.91
C ARG A 301 6.22 -18.82 -9.28
N GLN A 302 6.26 -17.52 -9.01
CA GLN A 302 7.40 -16.87 -8.36
C GLN A 302 7.64 -17.41 -6.94
N ILE A 303 6.56 -17.67 -6.19
CA ILE A 303 6.60 -18.32 -4.87
C ILE A 303 7.17 -19.73 -4.96
N ARG A 304 6.73 -20.54 -5.95
CA ARG A 304 7.27 -21.90 -6.15
C ARG A 304 8.76 -21.85 -6.52
N ALA A 305 9.15 -20.96 -7.43
CA ALA A 305 10.53 -20.78 -7.85
C ALA A 305 11.44 -20.36 -6.68
N LEU A 306 10.99 -19.44 -5.82
CA LEU A 306 11.70 -19.04 -4.60
C LEU A 306 11.78 -20.19 -3.58
N GLY A 307 10.72 -20.97 -3.41
CA GLY A 307 10.70 -22.14 -2.54
C GLY A 307 11.63 -23.27 -3.00
N GLU A 308 11.81 -23.46 -4.31
CA GLU A 308 12.75 -24.42 -4.89
C GLU A 308 14.21 -23.93 -4.82
N ALA A 309 14.44 -22.62 -4.99
CA ALA A 309 15.76 -22.02 -4.82
C ALA A 309 16.24 -22.09 -3.36
N ALA A 310 15.33 -21.87 -2.40
CA ALA A 310 15.62 -22.00 -0.97
C ALA A 310 15.93 -23.46 -0.56
N ARG A 311 15.18 -24.44 -1.09
CA ARG A 311 15.44 -25.87 -0.84
C ARG A 311 16.77 -26.34 -1.43
N ARG A 312 17.17 -25.83 -2.60
CA ARG A 312 18.50 -26.12 -3.19
C ARG A 312 19.66 -25.53 -2.40
N LYS A 313 19.46 -24.41 -1.69
CA LYS A 313 20.48 -23.81 -0.81
C LYS A 313 20.56 -24.45 0.59
N ALA A 314 19.52 -25.15 1.03
CA ALA A 314 19.47 -25.79 2.34
C ALA A 314 19.85 -27.28 2.31
N GLY A 315 20.01 -27.87 1.13
CA GLY A 315 20.38 -29.28 0.92
C GLY A 315 21.73 -29.48 0.24
N GLY A 316 22.62 -28.49 0.31
CA GLY A 316 24.00 -28.55 -0.19
C GLY A 316 25.00 -28.25 0.92
#